data_AF-A0A2T0K2F1-F1
#
_entry.id   AF-A0A2T0K2F1-F1
#
_cell.length_a   1.000
_cell.length_b   1.000
_cell.length_c   1.000
_cell.angle_alpha   90.00
_cell.angle_beta   90.00
_cell.angle_gamma   90.00
#
_symmetry.space_group_name_H-M   'P 1'
#
loop_
_entity.id
_entity.type
_entity.pdbx_description
1 polymer ?
#
loop_
_entity_poly.entity_id
_entity_poly.type
_entity_poly.pdbx_seq_one_letter_code
_entity_poly.pdbx_strand_id
1 'polypeptide(L)'
;MTTSLIAAGLAIVGALTVINLVVSYGVIRRLREHEQRFAERAGGQPDNLLMEAGGKVGDFAVPDLDGNPITLATFEGPTLAGFFSATCEPCAEVLPHFVATAAGWPGGARNVLAVVIDGGSGPEGYLASLRTVATVVGSDHAEPVSKAFGLRGVPGICVIEPDGTVRAGGRRVLTAGALAPVR
;
A
#
# COMPACT_ATOMS: atom_id res chain seq x y z
N MET A 1 -29.95 -25.66 49.33
CA MET A 1 -28.47 -25.70 49.26
C MET A 1 -27.96 -25.69 47.82
N THR A 2 -28.54 -26.49 46.91
CA THR A 2 -28.16 -26.56 45.48
C THR A 2 -28.37 -25.26 44.70
N THR A 3 -29.47 -24.54 44.94
CA THR A 3 -29.76 -23.24 44.29
C THR A 3 -28.72 -22.15 44.59
N SER A 4 -28.24 -22.05 45.84
CA SER A 4 -27.16 -21.13 46.21
C SER A 4 -25.83 -21.48 45.56
N LEU A 5 -25.52 -22.78 45.38
CA LEU A 5 -24.29 -23.23 44.72
C LEU A 5 -24.30 -22.88 43.22
N ILE A 6 -25.46 -23.05 42.56
CA ILE A 6 -25.63 -22.69 41.14
C ILE A 6 -25.53 -21.17 40.96
N ALA A 7 -26.18 -20.39 41.83
CA ALA A 7 -26.11 -18.93 41.79
C ALA A 7 -24.68 -18.42 41.99
N ALA A 8 -23.92 -18.99 42.94
CA ALA A 8 -22.52 -18.66 43.16
C ALA A 8 -21.65 -19.03 41.95
N GLY A 9 -21.86 -20.21 41.35
CA GLY A 9 -21.15 -20.64 40.14
C GLY A 9 -21.40 -19.71 38.96
N LEU A 10 -22.65 -19.31 38.72
CA LEU A 10 -23.01 -18.40 37.63
C LEU A 10 -22.38 -17.01 37.82
N ALA A 11 -22.35 -16.51 39.06
CA ALA A 11 -21.69 -15.24 39.38
C ALA A 11 -20.17 -15.29 39.10
N ILE A 12 -19.50 -16.40 39.44
CA ILE A 12 -18.07 -16.58 39.18
C ILE A 12 -17.79 -16.66 37.67
N VAL A 13 -18.57 -17.45 36.92
CA VAL A 13 -18.41 -17.57 35.46
C VAL A 13 -18.67 -16.22 34.77
N GLY A 14 -19.68 -15.48 35.22
CA GLY A 14 -19.96 -14.12 34.73
C GLY A 14 -18.78 -13.18 34.96
N ALA A 15 -18.22 -13.16 36.18
CA ALA A 15 -17.06 -12.34 36.51
C ALA A 15 -15.82 -12.73 35.66
N LEU A 16 -15.55 -14.03 35.50
CA LEU A 16 -14.44 -14.51 34.67
C LEU A 16 -14.60 -14.14 33.20
N THR A 17 -15.83 -14.20 32.68
CA THR A 17 -16.13 -13.80 31.29
C THR A 17 -15.87 -12.29 31.09
N VAL A 18 -16.34 -11.46 32.02
CA VAL A 18 -16.10 -10.02 31.96
C VAL A 18 -14.60 -9.70 32.04
N ILE A 19 -13.87 -10.36 32.94
CA ILE A 19 -12.40 -10.20 33.03
C ILE A 19 -11.73 -10.61 31.72
N ASN A 20 -12.11 -11.75 31.14
CA ASN A 20 -11.54 -12.22 29.88
C ASN A 20 -11.81 -11.23 28.73
N LEU A 21 -13.02 -10.67 28.65
CA LEU A 21 -13.36 -9.66 27.65
C LEU A 21 -12.58 -8.37 27.84
N VAL A 22 -12.41 -7.90 29.08
CA VAL A 22 -11.62 -6.69 29.38
C VAL A 22 -10.15 -6.89 29.02
N VAL A 23 -9.56 -8.05 29.36
CA VAL A 23 -8.18 -8.39 29.02
C VAL A 23 -8.02 -8.51 27.50
N SER A 24 -8.91 -9.23 26.82
CA SER A 24 -8.88 -9.39 25.37
C SER A 24 -9.05 -8.06 24.65
N TYR A 25 -9.98 -7.22 25.09
CA TYR A 25 -10.16 -5.87 24.56
C TYR A 25 -8.93 -5.00 24.81
N GLY A 26 -8.33 -5.07 26.00
CA GLY A 26 -7.09 -4.37 26.33
C GLY A 26 -5.92 -4.82 25.46
N VAL A 27 -5.79 -6.12 25.19
CA VAL A 27 -4.78 -6.67 24.28
C VAL A 27 -5.03 -6.23 22.85
N ILE A 28 -6.27 -6.32 22.33
CA ILE A 28 -6.62 -5.86 20.99
C ILE A 28 -6.34 -4.36 20.85
N ARG A 29 -6.75 -3.55 21.83
CA ARG A 29 -6.51 -2.10 21.84
C ARG A 29 -5.01 -1.81 21.86
N ARG A 30 -4.24 -2.49 22.71
CA ARG A 30 -2.79 -2.31 22.80
C ARG A 30 -2.06 -2.80 21.55
N LEU A 31 -2.54 -3.85 20.90
CA LEU A 31 -2.02 -4.32 19.62
C LEU A 31 -2.29 -3.29 18.52
N ARG A 32 -3.50 -2.71 18.44
CA ARG A 32 -3.82 -1.62 17.50
C ARG A 32 -2.97 -0.36 17.72
N GLU A 33 -2.76 0.03 18.98
CA GLU A 33 -1.86 1.14 19.33
C GLU A 33 -0.38 0.84 18.96
N HIS A 34 0.04 -0.42 19.02
CA HIS A 34 1.37 -0.85 18.56
C HIS A 34 1.47 -0.94 17.04
N GLU A 35 0.40 -1.31 16.34
CA GLU A 35 0.33 -1.35 14.88
C GLU A 35 0.61 0.02 14.28
N GLN A 36 0.16 1.11 14.91
CA GLN A 36 0.50 2.49 14.53
C GLN A 36 1.99 2.80 14.73
N ARG A 37 2.60 2.36 15.84
CA ARG A 37 4.05 2.52 16.06
C ARG A 37 4.90 1.60 15.19
N PHE A 38 4.37 0.43 14.81
CA PHE A 38 4.96 -0.45 13.82
C PHE A 38 4.79 0.12 12.42
N ALA A 39 3.70 0.84 12.10
CA ALA A 39 3.53 1.57 10.84
C ALA A 39 4.46 2.80 10.76
N GLU A 40 4.66 3.51 11.87
CA GLU A 40 5.64 4.60 11.99
C GLU A 40 7.09 4.07 11.89
N ARG A 41 7.41 2.94 12.55
CA ARG A 41 8.70 2.25 12.40
C ARG A 41 8.84 1.47 11.10
N ALA A 42 7.75 1.09 10.44
CA ALA A 42 7.71 0.54 9.08
C ALA A 42 7.86 1.64 8.02
N GLY A 43 7.76 2.91 8.40
CA GLY A 43 8.45 3.99 7.69
C GLY A 43 9.99 3.86 7.70
N GLY A 44 10.53 2.89 8.46
CA GLY A 44 11.95 2.60 8.61
C GLY A 44 12.39 1.13 8.50
N GLN A 45 11.49 0.16 8.30
CA GLN A 45 11.81 -1.26 8.12
C GLN A 45 11.80 -1.58 6.61
N PRO A 46 12.78 -2.31 6.05
CA PRO A 46 13.04 -2.34 4.60
C PRO A 46 11.85 -2.91 3.83
N ASP A 47 11.17 -2.04 3.07
CA ASP A 47 11.08 -1.99 1.59
C ASP A 47 10.98 -3.29 0.78
N ASN A 48 10.76 -4.46 1.39
CA ASN A 48 10.69 -5.72 0.66
C ASN A 48 9.27 -6.04 0.17
N LEU A 49 8.33 -5.09 0.23
CA LEU A 49 7.04 -5.21 -0.44
C LEU A 49 7.19 -5.17 -1.96
N LEU A 50 8.34 -4.71 -2.46
CA LEU A 50 8.72 -4.67 -3.86
C LEU A 50 10.12 -5.29 -4.03
N MET A 51 10.57 -5.29 -5.28
CA MET A 51 11.97 -5.51 -5.62
C MET A 51 12.88 -4.48 -4.95
N GLU A 52 14.04 -4.93 -4.48
CA GLU A 52 15.03 -4.09 -3.82
C GLU A 52 15.67 -3.09 -4.80
N ALA A 53 16.21 -1.98 -4.26
CA ALA A 53 16.95 -1.01 -5.06
C ALA A 53 18.11 -1.68 -5.80
N GLY A 54 18.32 -1.30 -7.06
CA GLY A 54 19.25 -1.93 -7.99
C GLY A 54 18.69 -3.16 -8.71
N GLY A 55 17.51 -3.66 -8.33
CA GLY A 55 16.80 -4.68 -9.08
C GLY A 55 16.25 -4.14 -10.40
N LYS A 56 16.17 -5.00 -11.42
CA LYS A 56 15.62 -4.66 -12.73
C LYS A 56 14.20 -5.15 -12.86
N VAL A 57 13.28 -4.24 -13.16
CA VAL A 57 11.87 -4.57 -13.37
C VAL A 57 11.75 -5.50 -14.58
N GLY A 58 10.95 -6.56 -14.44
CA GLY A 58 10.68 -7.48 -15.54
C GLY A 58 9.84 -6.83 -16.65
N ASP A 59 9.84 -7.45 -17.82
CA ASP A 59 8.99 -6.99 -18.92
C ASP A 59 7.51 -7.23 -18.59
N PHE A 60 6.67 -6.25 -18.93
CA PHE A 60 5.22 -6.36 -18.90
C PHE A 60 4.63 -5.58 -20.06
N ALA A 61 3.47 -6.02 -20.53
CA ALA A 61 2.67 -5.31 -21.51
C ALA A 61 1.20 -5.49 -21.13
N VAL A 62 0.57 -4.41 -20.66
CA VAL A 62 -0.82 -4.41 -20.23
C VAL A 62 -1.52 -3.12 -20.67
N PRO A 63 -2.83 -3.13 -20.93
CA PRO A 63 -3.55 -1.90 -21.18
C PRO A 63 -3.75 -1.11 -19.88
N ASP A 64 -3.74 0.22 -19.99
CA ASP A 64 -4.28 1.11 -18.95
C ASP A 64 -5.82 1.06 -18.94
N LEU A 65 -6.44 1.82 -18.02
CA LEU A 65 -7.90 1.94 -17.93
C LEU A 65 -8.57 2.59 -19.15
N ASP A 66 -7.81 3.25 -20.02
CA ASP A 66 -8.30 3.87 -21.26
C ASP A 66 -8.04 2.97 -22.49
N GLY A 67 -7.42 1.79 -22.30
CA GLY A 67 -7.12 0.81 -23.33
C GLY A 67 -5.78 1.03 -24.05
N ASN A 68 -4.95 1.99 -23.62
CA ASN A 68 -3.64 2.23 -24.22
C ASN A 68 -2.64 1.19 -23.72
N PRO A 69 -1.80 0.61 -24.60
CA PRO A 69 -0.78 -0.35 -24.19
C PRO A 69 0.33 0.34 -23.38
N ILE A 70 0.57 -0.15 -22.17
CA ILE A 70 1.61 0.30 -21.26
C ILE A 70 2.69 -0.77 -21.12
N THR A 71 3.94 -0.33 -21.25
CA THR A 71 5.17 -1.09 -21.01
C THR A 71 6.14 -0.21 -20.24
N LEU A 72 7.29 -0.76 -19.79
CA LEU A 72 8.36 0.08 -19.24
C LEU A 72 8.84 1.16 -20.22
N ALA A 73 8.85 0.86 -21.53
CA ALA A 73 9.28 1.79 -22.55
C ALA A 73 8.27 2.93 -22.82
N THR A 74 7.07 2.86 -22.27
CA THR A 74 6.07 3.93 -22.37
C THR A 74 6.49 5.17 -21.55
N PHE A 75 7.39 5.00 -20.58
CA PHE A 75 7.85 6.07 -19.71
C PHE A 75 9.20 6.61 -20.19
N GLU A 76 9.26 7.91 -20.51
CA GLU A 76 10.45 8.54 -21.11
C GLU A 76 11.48 9.01 -20.07
N GLY A 77 11.13 8.97 -18.77
CA GLY A 77 11.96 9.46 -17.68
C GLY A 77 11.83 8.62 -16.41
N PRO A 78 12.41 9.10 -15.29
CA PRO A 78 12.21 8.48 -13.99
C PRO A 78 10.73 8.32 -13.72
N THR A 79 10.30 7.11 -13.39
CA THR A 79 8.88 6.77 -13.25
C THR A 79 8.54 6.54 -11.79
N LEU A 80 7.50 7.21 -11.30
CA LEU A 80 6.93 6.93 -9.99
C LEU A 80 5.85 5.84 -10.15
N ALA A 81 6.09 4.66 -9.60
CA ALA A 81 5.13 3.56 -9.61
C ALA A 81 4.50 3.37 -8.22
N GLY A 82 3.18 3.22 -8.17
CA GLY A 82 2.42 2.93 -6.96
C GLY A 82 1.48 1.75 -7.16
N PHE A 83 1.41 0.87 -6.18
CA PHE A 83 0.60 -0.34 -6.15
C PHE A 83 -0.36 -0.27 -4.98
N PHE A 84 -1.65 -0.41 -5.26
CA PHE A 84 -2.70 -0.09 -4.31
C PHE A 84 -3.85 -1.10 -4.33
N SER A 85 -4.61 -1.13 -3.24
CA SER A 85 -5.93 -1.76 -3.16
C SER A 85 -6.93 -0.75 -2.59
N ALA A 86 -8.11 -0.67 -3.20
CA ALA A 86 -9.18 0.22 -2.79
C ALA A 86 -9.80 -0.17 -1.43
N THR A 87 -9.67 -1.44 -1.03
CA THR A 87 -10.20 -2.01 0.21
C THR A 87 -9.18 -2.00 1.37
N CYS A 88 -8.00 -1.43 1.14
CA CYS A 88 -6.87 -1.44 2.08
C CYS A 88 -6.74 -0.09 2.81
N GLU A 89 -6.94 -0.08 4.14
CA GLU A 89 -6.87 1.13 4.97
C GLU A 89 -5.52 1.89 4.83
N PRO A 90 -4.34 1.23 4.91
CA PRO A 90 -3.07 1.90 4.67
C PRO A 90 -2.92 2.49 3.27
N CYS A 91 -3.55 1.89 2.24
CA CYS A 91 -3.53 2.47 0.89
C CYS A 91 -4.32 3.78 0.84
N ALA A 92 -5.44 3.88 1.56
CA ALA A 92 -6.23 5.10 1.64
C ALA A 92 -5.47 6.24 2.35
N GLU A 93 -4.72 5.94 3.41
CA GLU A 93 -3.89 6.93 4.12
C GLU A 93 -2.70 7.45 3.27
N VAL A 94 -2.10 6.57 2.46
CA VAL A 94 -0.93 6.91 1.63
C VAL A 94 -1.32 7.60 0.32
N LEU A 95 -2.51 7.33 -0.20
CA LEU A 95 -2.98 7.86 -1.49
C LEU A 95 -2.80 9.39 -1.63
N PRO A 96 -3.20 10.25 -0.66
CA PRO A 96 -3.06 11.70 -0.82
C PRO A 96 -1.60 12.14 -0.96
N HIS A 97 -0.67 11.46 -0.27
CA HIS A 97 0.76 11.75 -0.36
C HIS A 97 1.34 11.32 -1.72
N PHE A 98 0.89 10.18 -2.23
CA PHE A 98 1.24 9.74 -3.59
C PHE A 98 0.73 10.74 -4.63
N VAL A 99 -0.53 11.17 -4.54
CA VAL A 99 -1.13 12.14 -5.46
C VAL A 99 -0.38 13.47 -5.42
N ALA A 100 -0.03 13.98 -4.24
CA ALA A 100 0.76 15.20 -4.10
C ALA A 100 2.15 15.08 -4.73
N THR A 101 2.81 13.93 -4.55
CA THR A 101 4.14 13.67 -5.14
C THR A 101 4.05 13.53 -6.67
N ALA A 102 3.04 12.80 -7.15
CA ALA A 102 2.78 12.59 -8.57
C ALA A 102 2.46 13.89 -9.31
N ALA A 103 1.70 14.80 -8.69
CA ALA A 103 1.37 16.10 -9.27
C ALA A 103 2.60 16.98 -9.56
N GLY A 104 3.67 16.83 -8.78
CA GLY A 104 4.95 17.52 -8.97
C GLY A 104 6.02 16.69 -9.70
N TRP A 105 5.68 15.49 -10.19
CA TRP A 105 6.67 14.56 -10.72
C TRP A 105 7.24 15.01 -12.07
N PRO A 106 8.56 14.87 -12.32
CA PRO A 106 9.15 15.20 -13.62
C PRO A 106 8.54 14.40 -14.77
N GLY A 107 8.06 15.11 -15.80
CA GLY A 107 7.32 14.50 -16.92
C GLY A 107 5.82 14.33 -16.66
N GLY A 108 5.33 14.74 -15.49
CA GLY A 108 3.92 14.74 -15.11
C GLY A 108 3.30 13.34 -15.10
N ALA A 109 1.99 13.27 -15.28
CA ALA A 109 1.21 12.03 -15.20
C ALA A 109 1.68 10.92 -16.16
N ARG A 110 2.37 11.27 -17.25
CA ARG A 110 2.93 10.30 -18.19
C ARG A 110 4.05 9.46 -17.59
N ASN A 111 4.77 9.98 -16.60
CA ASN A 111 5.84 9.30 -15.87
C ASN A 111 5.39 8.81 -14.50
N VAL A 112 4.07 8.65 -14.30
CA VAL A 112 3.51 8.11 -13.06
C VAL A 112 2.61 6.93 -13.41
N LEU A 113 2.87 5.79 -12.78
CA LEU A 113 2.11 4.56 -12.93
C LEU A 113 1.39 4.26 -11.61
N ALA A 114 0.08 4.04 -11.67
CA ALA A 114 -0.70 3.55 -10.55
C ALA A 114 -1.36 2.22 -10.91
N VAL A 115 -1.06 1.16 -10.17
CA VAL A 115 -1.62 -0.17 -10.36
C VAL A 115 -2.59 -0.45 -9.23
N VAL A 116 -3.86 -0.67 -9.57
CA VAL A 116 -4.90 -1.01 -8.60
C VAL A 116 -5.16 -2.51 -8.67
N ILE A 117 -4.78 -3.24 -7.62
CA ILE A 117 -4.84 -4.70 -7.56
C ILE A 117 -6.25 -5.18 -7.24
N ASP A 118 -6.94 -4.45 -6.36
CA ASP A 118 -8.34 -4.68 -6.02
C ASP A 118 -9.09 -3.35 -6.12
N GLY A 119 -10.02 -3.29 -7.08
CA GLY A 119 -10.85 -2.14 -7.38
C GLY A 119 -12.26 -2.23 -6.76
N GLY A 120 -12.45 -3.03 -5.69
CA GLY A 120 -13.71 -3.14 -4.96
C GLY A 120 -14.29 -1.81 -4.45
N SER A 121 -15.31 -1.85 -3.58
CA SER A 121 -15.99 -0.66 -3.04
C SER A 121 -15.10 0.12 -2.06
N GLY A 122 -13.96 0.61 -2.51
CA GLY A 122 -13.14 1.56 -1.78
C GLY A 122 -13.77 2.96 -1.76
N PRO A 123 -13.04 3.95 -1.22
CA PRO A 123 -13.53 5.32 -1.11
C PRO A 123 -14.03 5.87 -2.46
N GLU A 124 -15.15 6.59 -2.44
CA GLU A 124 -15.64 7.28 -3.63
C GLU A 124 -14.55 8.17 -4.23
N GLY A 125 -14.34 8.06 -5.54
CA GLY A 125 -13.32 8.86 -6.25
C GLY A 125 -11.87 8.36 -6.09
N TYR A 126 -11.62 7.17 -5.53
CA TYR A 126 -10.28 6.58 -5.43
C TYR A 126 -9.56 6.53 -6.80
N LEU A 127 -10.20 5.89 -7.79
CA LEU A 127 -9.69 5.82 -9.15
C LEU A 127 -9.65 7.18 -9.84
N ALA A 128 -10.63 8.05 -9.55
CA ALA A 128 -10.67 9.39 -10.12
C ALA A 128 -9.45 10.21 -9.69
N SER A 129 -9.07 10.13 -8.41
CA SER A 129 -7.89 10.81 -7.87
C SER A 129 -6.61 10.34 -8.56
N LEU A 130 -6.44 9.01 -8.74
CA LEU A 130 -5.29 8.46 -9.44
C LEU A 130 -5.23 8.87 -10.91
N ARG A 131 -6.36 8.82 -11.63
CA ARG A 131 -6.44 9.19 -13.05
C ARG A 131 -6.04 10.64 -13.33
N THR A 132 -6.13 11.54 -12.35
CA THR A 132 -5.69 12.93 -12.55
C THR A 132 -4.17 13.12 -12.58
N VAL A 133 -3.42 12.18 -12.01
CA VAL A 133 -1.98 12.33 -11.78
C VAL A 133 -1.14 11.16 -12.26
N ALA A 134 -1.75 10.08 -12.75
CA ALA A 134 -1.07 8.85 -13.15
C ALA A 134 -1.80 8.12 -14.29
N THR A 135 -1.02 7.39 -15.07
CA THR A 135 -1.53 6.29 -15.90
C THR A 135 -1.96 5.14 -14.99
N VAL A 136 -3.22 4.73 -15.07
CA VAL A 136 -3.79 3.74 -14.14
C VAL A 136 -3.99 2.39 -14.81
N VAL A 137 -3.47 1.33 -14.19
CA VAL A 137 -3.76 -0.07 -14.56
C VAL A 137 -4.80 -0.62 -13.59
N GLY A 138 -5.88 -1.18 -14.16
CA GLY A 138 -6.97 -1.78 -13.39
C GLY A 138 -6.63 -3.17 -12.84
N SER A 139 -7.49 -3.67 -11.94
CA SER A 139 -7.33 -4.96 -11.25
C SER A 139 -7.19 -6.14 -12.20
N ASP A 140 -7.89 -6.12 -13.33
CA ASP A 140 -7.89 -7.19 -14.33
C ASP A 140 -6.53 -7.43 -14.97
N HIS A 141 -5.64 -6.43 -14.89
CA HIS A 141 -4.30 -6.45 -15.48
C HIS A 141 -3.19 -6.14 -14.47
N ALA A 142 -3.52 -6.13 -13.17
CA ALA A 142 -2.57 -5.80 -12.12
C ALA A 142 -1.55 -6.91 -11.87
N GLU A 143 -1.90 -8.18 -12.09
CA GLU A 143 -1.04 -9.34 -11.76
C GLU A 143 0.27 -9.37 -12.57
N PRO A 144 0.28 -9.23 -13.92
CA PRO A 144 1.52 -9.21 -14.70
C PRO A 144 2.49 -8.11 -14.26
N VAL A 145 1.95 -6.92 -13.99
CA VAL A 145 2.74 -5.76 -13.53
C VAL A 145 3.26 -6.02 -12.11
N SER A 146 2.41 -6.48 -11.20
CA SER A 146 2.80 -6.80 -9.82
C SER A 146 3.94 -7.82 -9.78
N LYS A 147 3.88 -8.85 -10.64
CA LYS A 147 4.93 -9.86 -10.76
C LYS A 147 6.24 -9.29 -11.32
N ALA A 148 6.17 -8.45 -12.36
CA ALA A 148 7.34 -7.80 -12.95
C ALA A 148 8.11 -6.93 -11.93
N PHE A 149 7.39 -6.31 -11.00
CA PHE A 149 7.93 -5.47 -9.93
C PHE A 149 8.28 -6.25 -8.65
N GLY A 150 8.08 -7.56 -8.62
CA GLY A 150 8.33 -8.39 -7.44
C GLY A 150 7.45 -7.99 -6.24
N LEU A 151 6.23 -7.54 -6.50
CA LEU A 151 5.30 -7.07 -5.48
C LEU A 151 4.91 -8.21 -4.54
N ARG A 152 5.05 -7.98 -3.24
CA ARG A 152 4.72 -8.91 -2.15
C ARG A 152 3.59 -8.39 -1.24
N GLY A 153 3.22 -7.12 -1.37
CA GLY A 153 2.08 -6.53 -0.65
C GLY A 153 1.85 -5.07 -1.02
N VAL A 154 0.78 -4.47 -0.46
CA VAL A 154 0.37 -3.08 -0.72
C VAL A 154 0.25 -2.28 0.59
N PRO A 155 0.44 -0.95 0.57
CA PRO A 155 0.86 -0.13 -0.57
C PRO A 155 2.34 -0.36 -0.93
N GLY A 156 2.61 -0.57 -2.22
CA GLY A 156 3.96 -0.66 -2.76
C GLY A 156 4.27 0.60 -3.55
N ILE A 157 5.37 1.30 -3.27
CA ILE A 157 5.76 2.50 -4.03
C ILE A 157 7.22 2.37 -4.41
N CYS A 158 7.59 2.73 -5.63
CA CYS A 158 8.98 2.80 -6.05
C CYS A 158 9.22 3.84 -7.13
N VAL A 159 10.50 4.21 -7.27
CA VAL A 159 11.00 5.01 -8.39
C VAL A 159 11.81 4.09 -9.29
N ILE A 160 11.52 4.14 -10.58
CA ILE A 160 12.22 3.40 -11.62
C ILE A 160 13.00 4.41 -12.46
N GLU A 161 14.24 4.09 -12.77
CA GLU A 161 15.04 4.82 -13.76
C GLU A 161 14.64 4.40 -15.19
N PRO A 162 14.96 5.20 -16.23
CA PRO A 162 14.61 4.90 -17.62
C PRO A 162 15.14 3.56 -18.15
N ASP A 163 16.18 3.00 -17.52
CA ASP A 163 16.77 1.70 -17.85
C ASP A 163 16.02 0.50 -17.24
N GLY A 164 14.95 0.77 -16.48
CA GLY A 164 14.15 -0.23 -15.77
C GLY A 164 14.70 -0.61 -14.40
N THR A 165 15.72 0.11 -13.90
CA THR A 165 16.32 -0.15 -12.58
C THR A 165 15.51 0.53 -11.47
N VAL A 166 15.18 -0.22 -10.41
CA VAL A 166 14.54 0.34 -9.21
C VAL A 166 15.56 1.20 -8.46
N ARG A 167 15.36 2.51 -8.42
CA ARG A 167 16.23 3.44 -7.67
C ARG A 167 15.98 3.33 -6.18
N ALA A 168 14.72 3.38 -5.79
CA ALA A 168 14.28 3.44 -4.39
C ALA A 168 12.87 2.88 -4.27
N GLY A 169 12.59 2.24 -3.13
CA GLY A 169 11.30 1.67 -2.80
C GLY A 169 10.70 2.29 -1.53
N GLY A 170 9.45 1.92 -1.29
CA GLY A 170 8.69 2.19 -0.09
C GLY A 170 8.28 3.65 0.13
N ARG A 171 7.78 3.88 1.34
CA ARG A 171 7.11 5.14 1.71
C ARG A 171 8.07 6.32 1.78
N ARG A 172 9.38 6.06 1.86
CA ARG A 172 10.43 7.09 1.83
C ARG A 172 10.50 7.84 0.51
N VAL A 173 10.06 7.21 -0.59
CA VAL A 173 9.94 7.84 -1.91
C VAL A 173 9.00 9.04 -1.90
N LEU A 174 7.96 9.01 -1.06
CA LEU A 174 6.97 10.08 -0.95
C LEU A 174 7.42 11.24 -0.06
N THR A 175 8.58 11.12 0.59
CA THR A 175 9.18 12.23 1.34
C THR A 175 10.01 13.09 0.39
N ALA A 176 9.91 14.41 0.53
CA ALA A 176 10.48 15.44 -0.35
C ALA A 176 12.01 15.38 -0.62
N GLY A 177 12.74 14.41 -0.08
CA GLY A 177 14.17 14.19 -0.28
C GLY A 177 14.57 13.00 -1.15
N ALA A 178 13.64 12.13 -1.57
CA ALA A 178 13.98 10.90 -2.31
C ALA A 178 14.41 11.12 -3.78
N LEU A 179 14.16 12.31 -4.31
CA LEU A 179 14.60 12.74 -5.64
C LEU A 179 16.07 13.19 -5.67
N ALA A 180 16.75 13.27 -4.52
CA ALA A 180 18.17 13.59 -4.50
C ALA A 180 18.97 12.54 -5.31
N PRO A 181 19.84 12.96 -6.25
CA PRO A 181 20.65 12.03 -7.01
C PRO A 181 21.58 11.26 -6.05
N VAL A 182 21.63 9.93 -6.21
CA VAL A 182 22.69 9.11 -5.62
C VAL A 182 23.99 9.58 -6.28
N ARG A 183 24.82 10.30 -5.52
CA ARG A 183 26.16 10.71 -5.91
C ARG A 183 27.16 9.62 -5.58
#